data_AF-A0A954IIX9-F1
#
_entry.id   AF-A0A954IIX9-F1
#
_cell.length_a   1.000
_cell.length_b   1.000
_cell.length_c   1.000
_cell.angle_alpha   90.00
_cell.angle_beta   90.00
_cell.angle_gamma   90.00
#
_symmetry.space_group_name_H-M   'P 1'
#
loop_
_entity.id
_entity.type
_entity.pdbx_description
1 polymer ?
#
loop_
_entity_poly.entity_id
_entity_poly.type
_entity_poly.pdbx_seq_one_letter_code
_entity_poly.pdbx_strand_id
1 'polypeptide(L)' 'MSEETAGQTDDLAFDQDDYEEISSEEVDRVVEMLDHLIESVQSENIKHYLEDAASNIYYLVYEDEVEVETESAEGLDQAA' A
#
# COMPACT_ATOMS: atom_id res chain seq x y z
N MET A 1 12.91 -31.88 35.32
CA MET A 1 13.76 -31.02 34.47
C MET A 1 12.80 -30.34 33.52
N SER A 2 12.43 -29.12 33.89
CA SER A 2 11.69 -28.17 33.04
C SER A 2 12.71 -27.39 32.20
N GLU A 3 12.20 -26.68 31.18
CA GLU A 3 12.94 -25.84 30.23
C GLU A 3 13.63 -26.70 29.14
N GLU A 4 13.23 -26.64 27.87
CA GLU A 4 13.20 -25.44 27.02
C GLU A 4 12.24 -25.70 25.84
N THR A 5 11.04 -25.12 25.85
CA THR A 5 10.28 -24.93 24.61
C THR A 5 10.75 -23.62 24.02
N ALA A 6 11.77 -23.70 23.16
CA ALA A 6 12.18 -22.59 22.31
C ALA A 6 10.93 -21.99 21.67
N GLY A 7 10.61 -20.76 22.06
CA GLY A 7 9.59 -19.97 21.40
C GLY A 7 10.05 -19.77 19.98
N GLN A 8 9.48 -20.57 19.09
CA GLN A 8 9.54 -20.36 17.66
C GLN A 8 8.86 -19.01 17.43
N THR A 9 9.65 -17.96 17.40
CA THR A 9 9.24 -16.68 16.82
C THR A 9 9.09 -17.00 15.35
N ASP A 10 7.86 -17.36 15.01
CA ASP A 10 7.33 -17.42 13.65
C ASP A 10 7.73 -16.09 13.01
N ASP A 11 8.79 -16.15 12.23
CA ASP A 11 9.24 -15.09 11.34
C ASP A 11 8.06 -14.92 10.38
N LEU A 12 7.16 -13.99 10.70
CA LEU A 12 6.07 -13.57 9.84
C LEU A 12 6.67 -12.81 8.64
N ALA A 13 7.51 -13.49 7.87
CA ALA A 13 7.79 -13.16 6.51
C ALA A 13 6.48 -13.39 5.75
N PHE A 14 5.58 -12.40 5.84
CA PHE A 14 4.49 -12.27 4.89
C PHE A 14 5.17 -12.05 3.55
N ASP A 15 5.22 -13.09 2.72
CA ASP A 15 5.63 -12.95 1.33
C ASP A 15 4.72 -11.90 0.69
N GLN A 16 5.29 -10.98 -0.11
CA GLN A 16 4.49 -9.95 -0.77
C GLN A 16 3.40 -10.57 -1.68
N ASP A 17 3.60 -11.83 -2.08
CA ASP A 17 2.66 -12.65 -2.83
C ASP A 17 1.46 -13.19 -2.01
N ASP A 18 1.43 -13.03 -0.67
CA ASP A 18 0.32 -13.49 0.19
C ASP A 18 -0.76 -12.42 0.44
N TYR A 19 -0.59 -11.20 -0.09
CA TYR A 19 -1.60 -10.15 0.01
C TYR A 19 -2.65 -10.27 -1.10
N GLU A 20 -3.91 -9.98 -0.77
CA GLU A 20 -4.98 -9.90 -1.77
C GLU A 20 -4.80 -8.65 -2.63
N GLU A 21 -4.79 -8.83 -3.96
CA GLU A 21 -4.78 -7.72 -4.92
C GLU A 21 -6.06 -6.87 -4.77
N ILE A 22 -5.90 -5.55 -4.71
CA ILE A 22 -7.02 -4.61 -4.60
C ILE A 22 -7.35 -4.00 -5.96
N SER A 23 -8.63 -3.99 -6.33
CA SER A 23 -9.07 -3.34 -7.57
C SER A 23 -9.18 -1.82 -7.43
N SER A 24 -9.10 -1.09 -8.55
CA SER A 24 -9.31 0.37 -8.58
C SER A 24 -10.68 0.79 -8.01
N GLU A 25 -11.74 0.03 -8.31
CA GLU A 25 -13.08 0.26 -7.76
C GLU A 25 -13.15 0.09 -6.24
N GLU A 26 -12.31 -0.79 -5.67
CA GLU A 26 -12.20 -0.99 -4.24
C GLU A 26 -11.42 0.16 -3.59
N VAL A 27 -10.32 0.59 -4.21
CA VAL A 27 -9.56 1.77 -3.78
C VAL A 27 -10.45 3.01 -3.75
N ASP A 28 -11.23 3.27 -4.80
CA ASP A 28 -12.13 4.43 -4.87
C ASP A 28 -13.13 4.44 -3.70
N ARG A 29 -13.73 3.28 -3.40
CA ARG A 29 -14.66 3.16 -2.25
C ARG A 29 -13.97 3.41 -0.91
N VAL A 30 -12.75 2.89 -0.74
CA VAL A 30 -12.00 3.05 0.51
C VAL A 30 -11.57 4.50 0.71
N VAL A 31 -11.09 5.17 -0.33
CA VAL A 31 -10.72 6.59 -0.28
C VAL A 31 -11.95 7.45 0.05
N GLU A 32 -13.10 7.21 -0.59
CA GLU A 32 -14.34 7.94 -0.27
C GLU A 32 -14.76 7.77 1.20
N MET A 33 -14.64 6.56 1.75
CA MET A 33 -14.93 6.31 3.16
C MET A 33 -13.93 7.02 4.10
N LEU A 34 -12.65 7.08 3.72
CA LEU A 34 -11.62 7.78 4.49
C LEU A 34 -11.85 9.29 4.48
N ASP A 35 -12.22 9.87 3.34
CA ASP A 35 -12.58 11.30 3.24
C ASP A 35 -13.74 11.65 4.19
N HIS A 36 -14.80 10.85 4.19
CA HIS A 36 -15.91 11.03 5.12
C HIS A 36 -15.48 10.90 6.59
N LEU A 37 -14.56 9.99 6.89
CA LEU A 37 -14.02 9.84 8.25
C LEU A 37 -13.18 11.06 8.65
N ILE A 38 -12.32 11.57 7.76
CA ILE A 38 -11.51 12.79 7.95
C ILE A 38 -12.41 13.99 8.28
N GLU A 39 -13.51 14.16 7.54
CA GLU A 39 -14.48 15.23 7.78
C GLU A 39 -15.13 15.15 9.17
N SER A 40 -15.36 13.93 9.66
CA SER A 40 -16.04 13.68 10.95
C SER A 40 -15.12 13.79 12.17
N VAL A 41 -13.81 13.62 11.99
CA VAL A 41 -12.82 13.58 13.06
C VAL A 41 -12.41 14.99 13.48
N GLN A 42 -12.27 15.22 14.79
CA GLN A 42 -11.87 16.53 15.33
C GLN A 42 -10.36 16.61 15.68
N SER A 43 -9.70 15.47 15.82
CA SER A 43 -8.27 15.41 16.17
C SER A 43 -7.41 15.61 14.94
N GLU A 44 -6.59 16.66 14.90
CA GLU A 44 -5.65 16.91 13.79
C GLU A 44 -4.66 15.76 13.59
N ASN A 45 -4.16 15.16 14.67
CA ASN A 45 -3.24 14.03 14.56
C ASN A 45 -3.90 12.85 13.83
N ILE A 46 -5.18 12.59 14.13
CA ILE A 46 -5.91 11.50 13.47
C ILE A 46 -6.20 11.85 12.01
N LYS A 47 -6.53 13.11 11.71
CA LYS A 47 -6.71 13.55 10.31
C LYS A 47 -5.46 13.31 9.47
N HIS A 48 -4.30 13.74 9.97
CA HIS A 48 -3.03 13.55 9.27
C HIS A 48 -2.77 12.07 8.96
N TYR A 49 -3.00 11.17 9.93
CA TYR A 49 -2.83 9.74 9.68
C TYR A 49 -3.82 9.18 8.64
N LEU A 50 -5.04 9.69 8.61
CA LEU A 50 -6.05 9.27 7.63
C LEU A 50 -5.74 9.80 6.23
N GLU A 51 -5.23 11.03 6.12
CA GLU A 51 -4.78 11.65 4.87
C GLU A 51 -3.58 10.90 4.27
N ASP A 52 -2.60 10.54 5.12
CA ASP A 52 -1.47 9.71 4.72
C ASP A 52 -1.94 8.32 4.26
N ALA A 53 -2.88 7.70 4.98
CA ALA A 53 -3.42 6.40 4.62
C ALA A 53 -4.18 6.43 3.29
N ALA A 54 -5.02 7.43 3.05
CA ALA A 54 -5.72 7.61 1.79
C ALA A 54 -4.74 7.75 0.61
N SER A 55 -3.66 8.52 0.80
CA SER A 55 -2.60 8.69 -0.19
C SER A 55 -1.89 7.37 -0.49
N ASN A 56 -1.47 6.63 0.54
CA ASN A 56 -0.80 5.34 0.38
C ASN A 56 -1.69 4.32 -0.34
N ILE A 57 -2.99 4.28 -0.04
CA ILE A 57 -3.92 3.34 -0.67
C ILE A 57 -4.16 3.71 -2.14
N TYR A 58 -4.23 5.01 -2.47
CA TYR A 58 -4.29 5.48 -3.85
C TYR A 58 -3.08 4.97 -4.65
N TYR A 59 -1.89 5.08 -4.09
CA TYR A 59 -0.66 4.64 -4.74
C TYR A 59 -0.58 3.13 -5.01
N LEU A 60 -1.29 2.28 -4.24
CA LEU A 60 -1.30 0.83 -4.48
C LEU A 60 -1.85 0.40 -5.85
N VAL A 61 -2.69 1.23 -6.47
CA VAL A 61 -3.23 0.95 -7.81
C VAL A 61 -2.55 1.80 -8.88
N TYR A 62 -2.17 3.03 -8.53
CA TYR A 62 -1.69 4.00 -9.51
C TYR A 62 -0.15 4.11 -9.58
N GLU A 63 0.63 3.65 -8.59
CA GLU A 63 2.10 3.56 -8.74
C GLU A 63 2.52 2.33 -9.57
N ASP A 64 1.75 1.24 -9.50
CA ASP A 64 1.94 0.07 -10.36
C ASP A 64 1.80 0.45 -11.86
N GLU A 65 0.93 1.43 -12.19
CA GLU A 65 0.81 1.96 -13.55
C GLU A 65 1.99 2.85 -13.97
N VAL A 66 2.69 3.49 -13.01
CA VAL A 66 3.78 4.45 -13.29
C VAL A 66 5.12 3.72 -13.42
N GLU A 67 5.35 2.63 -12.69
CA GLU A 67 6.58 1.82 -12.86
C GLU A 67 6.61 1.11 -14.22
N VAL A 68 5.47 0.66 -14.75
CA VAL A 68 5.37 -0.03 -16.05
C VAL A 68 5.70 0.89 -17.25
N GLU A 69 5.53 2.22 -17.13
CA GLU A 69 5.91 3.16 -18.20
C GLU A 69 7.41 3.50 -18.22
N THR A 70 8.15 3.26 -17.13
CA THR A 70 9.58 3.59 -17.07
C THR A 70 10.50 2.52 -17.64
N GLU A 71 10.07 1.25 -17.67
CA GLU A 71 10.85 0.14 -18.23
C GLU A 71 10.70 -0.01 -19.76
N SER A 72 9.69 0.62 -20.37
CA SER A 72 9.43 0.54 -21.82
C SER A 72 10.10 1.66 -22.64
N ALA A 73 10.73 2.64 -21.99
CA ALA A 73 11.27 3.85 -22.64
C ALA A 73 12.80 3.83 -22.88
N GLU A 74 13.52 2.75 -22.57
CA GLU A 74 14.99 2.64 -22.78
C GLU A 74 15.40 1.99 -24.12
N GLY A 75 14.52 1.97 -25.13
CA GLY A 75 14.77 1.28 -26.42
C GLY A 75 14.95 2.14 -27.67
N LEU A 76 14.78 3.46 -27.61
CA LEU A 76 14.65 4.31 -28.81
C LEU A 76 15.60 5.52 -28.83
N ASP A 77 16.87 5.34 -28.45
CA ASP A 77 17.94 6.21 -28.97
C ASP A 77 19.31 5.53 -28.88
N GLN A 78 19.65 4.73 -29.90
CA GLN A 78 21.06 4.62 -30.27
C GLN A 78 21.25 4.29 -31.76
N ALA A 79 21.65 5.35 -32.46
CA ALA A 79 22.63 5.38 -33.54
C ALA A 79 22.18 5.11 -34.99
N ALA A 80 22.19 6.23 -35.73
CA ALA A 80 22.71 6.44 -37.09
C ALA A 80 21.83 6.09 -38.31
#